data_AF-A0A496ZJ20-F1
#
_entry.id   AF-A0A496ZJ20-F1
#
_cell.length_a   1.000
_cell.length_b   1.000
_cell.length_c   1.000
_cell.angle_alpha   90.00
_cell.angle_beta   90.00
_cell.angle_gamma   90.00
#
_symmetry.space_group_name_H-M   'P 1'
#
loop_
_entity.id
_entity.type
_entity.pdbx_description
1 polymer ?
#
loop_
_entity_poly.entity_id
_entity_poly.type
_entity_poly.pdbx_seq_one_letter_code
_entity_poly.pdbx_strand_id
1 'polypeptide(L)'
;MPYDSFQEYLETLEKNGCVKWVEEEVDKDWEITSVARNYFRKTKESERCALGFRNVKGYDIPVVLGAIGASRKVYGLAIETDPGFNSIKETLSGALSNPIDPVVVDTGPCKDVILTGDQVDLHRFPIPTWTPEKDPAPFLTAPCLFTRHAETGVGNIGTYRMEIKAKNETGVLWDLPSQHGAVHYASWEKRNEPMPMAVVIGADPTIIMSSVTKVPLGVDEISIAGGLRGKPVEVVKCETCDIYVPATAEIVLEGIVLPGESVVEGPFGEYTGYMGGPYMMPKFYVKCITHRKKPIYHALFSQMPPSESSLMRQLPEEANVYQHLAGYLKIPGIKDVHLPEAGGSYSICWISMKTAFPGHAQQVLSAAWTHHPTFAKWIVVTDDDVDIRDPFIREWILAFRVEPVKDITFLQNTAPILLDPSSDPSEVPLWERRSSKVLIDATQNWEYPEIALPPQKYLDQAENKWKKYGLD
;
A
#
# COMPACT_ATOMS: atom_id res chain seq x y z
N MET A 1 5.57 8.98 21.11
CA MET A 1 4.21 8.77 21.68
C MET A 1 3.33 8.71 20.48
N PRO A 2 2.48 7.69 20.36
CA PRO A 2 1.74 7.46 19.14
C PRO A 2 0.80 8.61 18.83
N TYR A 3 0.73 8.99 17.55
CA TYR A 3 -0.12 10.09 17.09
C TYR A 3 -1.58 9.83 17.45
N ASP A 4 -2.23 10.78 18.11
CA ASP A 4 -3.63 10.66 18.50
C ASP A 4 -4.56 10.87 17.29
N SER A 5 -4.11 11.55 16.22
CA SER A 5 -4.91 11.74 14.99
C SER A 5 -4.07 11.95 13.72
N PHE A 6 -4.73 11.93 12.56
CA PHE A 6 -4.11 12.26 11.27
C PHE A 6 -3.51 13.67 11.24
N GLN A 7 -4.17 14.66 11.86
CA GLN A 7 -3.67 16.05 11.88
C GLN A 7 -2.38 16.18 12.70
N GLU A 8 -2.26 15.48 13.84
CA GLU A 8 -1.03 15.48 14.64
C GLU A 8 0.14 14.81 13.90
N TYR A 9 -0.16 13.73 13.16
CA TYR A 9 0.82 13.12 12.28
C TYR A 9 1.26 14.09 11.17
N LEU A 10 0.32 14.82 10.55
CA LEU A 10 0.64 15.81 9.54
C LEU A 10 1.51 16.95 10.08
N GLU A 11 1.24 17.44 11.29
CA GLU A 11 2.13 18.40 11.97
C GLU A 11 3.54 17.84 12.19
N THR A 12 3.65 16.53 12.47
CA THR A 12 4.94 15.87 12.62
C THR A 12 5.69 15.82 11.29
N LEU A 13 4.98 15.50 10.20
CA LEU A 13 5.57 15.57 8.87
C LEU A 13 6.05 17.01 8.56
N GLU A 14 5.24 18.04 8.87
CA GLU A 14 5.62 19.45 8.65
C GLU A 14 6.89 19.83 9.44
N LYS A 15 6.96 19.49 10.73
CA LYS A 15 8.14 19.73 11.59
C LYS A 15 9.40 19.06 11.05
N ASN A 16 9.25 17.94 10.34
CA ASN A 16 10.35 17.19 9.73
C ASN A 16 10.64 17.59 8.26
N GLY A 17 9.98 18.64 7.75
CA GLY A 17 10.10 19.09 6.36
C GLY A 17 9.57 18.07 5.34
N CYS A 18 8.67 17.19 5.76
CA CYS A 18 8.13 16.05 5.00
C CYS A 18 6.72 16.31 4.45
N VAL A 19 6.31 17.57 4.37
CA VAL A 19 5.10 18.02 3.66
C VAL A 19 5.45 19.16 2.72
N LYS A 20 4.90 19.16 1.52
CA LYS A 20 4.91 20.30 0.59
C LYS A 20 3.47 20.75 0.37
N TRP A 21 3.18 21.97 0.78
CA TRP A 21 1.88 22.60 0.56
C TRP A 21 1.86 23.35 -0.76
N VAL A 22 0.81 23.09 -1.55
CA VAL A 22 0.43 23.86 -2.73
C VAL A 22 -0.61 24.88 -2.29
N GLU A 23 -0.24 26.15 -2.38
CA GLU A 23 -1.07 27.29 -1.97
C GLU A 23 -1.93 27.83 -3.13
N GLU A 24 -1.51 27.59 -4.38
CA GLU A 24 -2.30 27.93 -5.57
C GLU A 24 -3.63 27.15 -5.59
N GLU A 25 -4.68 27.78 -6.13
CA GLU A 25 -5.97 27.11 -6.34
C GLU A 25 -5.78 25.94 -7.32
N VAL A 26 -6.30 24.76 -6.94
CA VAL A 26 -6.27 23.56 -7.79
C VAL A 26 -7.65 22.97 -8.02
N ASP A 27 -7.85 22.42 -9.22
CA ASP A 27 -9.01 21.63 -9.59
C ASP A 27 -8.82 20.15 -9.20
N LYS A 28 -9.75 19.62 -8.40
CA LYS A 28 -9.70 18.23 -7.94
C LYS A 28 -9.87 17.21 -9.08
N ASP A 29 -10.46 17.61 -10.21
CA ASP A 29 -10.82 16.70 -11.29
C ASP A 29 -9.66 16.44 -12.26
N TRP A 30 -8.56 17.21 -12.17
CA TRP A 30 -7.38 16.94 -12.98
C TRP A 30 -6.05 17.47 -12.43
N GLU A 31 -6.01 18.58 -11.68
CA GLU A 31 -4.75 19.20 -11.25
C GLU A 31 -4.08 18.44 -10.11
N ILE A 32 -4.82 18.02 -9.09
CA ILE A 32 -4.27 17.30 -7.93
C ILE A 32 -3.46 16.07 -8.40
N THR A 33 -4.07 15.23 -9.23
CA THR A 33 -3.40 14.03 -9.77
C THR A 33 -2.24 14.38 -10.70
N SER A 34 -2.38 15.42 -11.54
CA SER A 34 -1.32 15.84 -12.48
C SER A 34 -0.09 16.40 -11.76
N VAL A 35 -0.29 17.18 -10.69
CA VAL A 35 0.77 17.69 -9.83
C VAL A 35 1.46 16.54 -9.12
N ALA A 36 0.70 15.65 -8.47
CA ALA A 36 1.25 14.47 -7.79
C ALA A 36 2.07 13.58 -8.73
N ARG A 37 1.55 13.29 -9.93
CA ARG A 37 2.24 12.51 -10.95
C ARG A 37 3.57 13.14 -11.37
N ASN A 38 3.58 14.44 -11.63
CA ASN A 38 4.79 15.15 -12.01
C ASN A 38 5.81 15.19 -10.87
N TYR A 39 5.35 15.38 -9.64
CA TYR A 39 6.19 15.37 -8.46
C TYR A 39 6.89 14.02 -8.26
N PHE A 40 6.13 12.92 -8.20
CA PHE A 40 6.69 11.58 -8.00
C PHE A 40 7.67 11.17 -9.11
N ARG A 41 7.45 11.63 -10.35
CA ARG A 41 8.37 11.36 -11.48
C ARG A 41 9.66 12.16 -11.43
N LYS A 42 9.60 13.42 -10.99
CA LYS A 42 10.75 14.36 -11.05
C LYS A 42 11.59 14.35 -9.78
N THR A 43 11.00 13.95 -8.66
CA THR A 43 11.66 13.96 -7.35
C THR A 43 12.13 12.55 -6.99
N LYS A 44 13.41 12.46 -6.58
CA LYS A 44 14.00 11.21 -6.08
C LYS A 44 13.22 10.72 -4.87
N GLU A 45 13.08 9.40 -4.73
CA GLU A 45 12.32 8.78 -3.64
C GLU A 45 12.71 9.33 -2.26
N SER A 46 14.00 9.45 -1.96
CA SER A 46 14.52 9.96 -0.68
C SER A 46 14.17 11.42 -0.37
N GLU A 47 13.77 12.21 -1.37
CA GLU A 47 13.37 13.62 -1.25
C GLU A 47 11.84 13.81 -1.29
N ARG A 48 11.09 12.74 -1.57
CA ARG A 48 9.63 12.80 -1.66
C ARG A 48 9.01 13.00 -0.28
N CYS A 49 8.00 13.86 -0.27
CA CYS A 49 7.24 14.31 0.88
C CYS A 49 5.74 14.13 0.59
N ALA A 50 4.91 14.21 1.62
CA ALA A 50 3.48 14.34 1.43
C ALA A 50 3.17 15.62 0.65
N LEU A 51 2.15 15.58 -0.22
CA LEU A 51 1.63 16.75 -0.90
C LEU A 51 0.31 17.15 -0.26
N GLY A 52 0.21 18.40 0.16
CA GLY A 52 -1.02 18.99 0.65
C GLY A 52 -1.50 20.10 -0.29
N PHE A 53 -2.80 20.18 -0.53
CA PHE A 53 -3.45 21.18 -1.37
C PHE A 53 -4.42 21.96 -0.49
N ARG A 54 -4.09 23.20 -0.14
CA ARG A 54 -4.92 24.01 0.78
C ARG A 54 -6.13 24.63 0.11
N ASN A 55 -5.97 25.02 -1.15
CA ASN A 55 -6.98 25.74 -1.91
C ASN A 55 -7.51 24.84 -3.04
N VAL A 56 -8.58 24.10 -2.76
CA VAL A 56 -9.24 23.26 -3.77
C VAL A 56 -10.49 23.97 -4.26
N LYS A 57 -10.58 24.21 -5.56
CA LYS A 57 -11.65 25.00 -6.18
C LYS A 57 -13.04 24.52 -5.76
N GLY A 58 -13.77 25.39 -5.07
CA GLY A 58 -15.14 25.12 -4.59
C GLY A 58 -15.24 24.37 -3.26
N TYR A 59 -14.13 24.16 -2.55
CA TYR A 59 -14.09 23.43 -1.27
C TYR A 59 -13.22 24.15 -0.23
N ASP A 60 -13.69 24.16 1.02
CA ASP A 60 -12.93 24.66 2.18
C ASP A 60 -12.13 23.55 2.89
N ILE A 61 -11.99 22.39 2.25
CA ILE A 61 -11.38 21.18 2.80
C ILE A 61 -10.05 20.93 2.06
N PRO A 62 -8.91 20.90 2.76
CA PRO A 62 -7.64 20.58 2.12
C PRO A 62 -7.57 19.09 1.75
N VAL A 63 -6.87 18.79 0.66
CA VAL A 63 -6.55 17.41 0.24
C VAL A 63 -5.10 17.11 0.56
N VAL A 64 -4.82 15.95 1.16
CA VAL A 64 -3.45 15.49 1.42
C VAL A 64 -3.28 14.09 0.84
N LEU A 65 -2.16 13.88 0.14
CA LEU A 65 -1.74 12.58 -0.40
C LEU A 65 -0.24 12.37 -0.21
N GLY A 66 0.25 11.15 -0.38
CA GLY A 66 1.66 10.87 -0.10
C GLY A 66 1.98 10.90 1.40
N ALA A 67 0.96 10.95 2.27
CA ALA A 67 1.14 11.09 3.69
C ALA A 67 1.76 9.85 4.31
N ILE A 68 1.68 8.68 3.69
CA ILE A 68 2.16 7.43 4.27
C ILE A 68 3.38 6.90 3.51
N GLY A 69 3.28 6.81 2.19
CA GLY A 69 4.25 6.12 1.35
C GLY A 69 4.95 6.99 0.31
N ALA A 70 5.04 8.31 0.50
CA ALA A 70 5.79 9.15 -0.44
C ALA A 70 7.28 8.78 -0.48
N SER A 71 7.87 8.49 0.67
CA SER A 71 9.26 8.06 0.82
C SER A 71 9.44 7.17 2.04
N ARG A 72 10.57 6.45 2.13
CA ARG A 72 10.90 5.60 3.28
C ARG A 72 10.95 6.42 4.55
N LYS A 73 11.42 7.67 4.46
CA LYS A 73 11.41 8.64 5.56
C LYS A 73 9.99 8.93 6.04
N VAL A 74 9.06 9.22 5.13
CA VAL A 74 7.64 9.46 5.48
C VAL A 74 7.02 8.21 6.11
N TYR A 75 7.29 7.04 5.55
CA TYR A 75 6.82 5.76 6.07
C TYR A 75 7.38 5.46 7.47
N GLY A 76 8.67 5.68 7.70
CA GLY A 76 9.31 5.53 9.01
C GLY A 76 8.68 6.44 10.06
N LEU A 77 8.40 7.70 9.69
CA LEU A 77 7.65 8.62 10.55
C LEU A 77 6.23 8.09 10.84
N ALA A 78 5.53 7.52 9.85
CA ALA A 78 4.17 7.01 9.99
C ALA A 78 4.00 5.94 11.09
N ILE A 79 5.04 5.13 11.29
CA ILE A 79 5.07 4.04 12.29
C ILE A 79 6.14 4.24 13.37
N GLU A 80 6.61 5.50 13.54
CA GLU A 80 7.61 5.89 14.55
C GLU A 80 8.89 5.01 14.58
N THR A 81 9.42 4.63 13.41
CA THR A 81 10.62 3.78 13.28
C THR A 81 11.67 4.34 12.32
N ASP A 82 12.89 3.80 12.39
CA ASP A 82 13.93 4.10 11.40
C ASP A 82 13.54 3.55 10.01
N PRO A 83 13.74 4.31 8.92
CA PRO A 83 13.32 3.90 7.58
C PRO A 83 14.14 2.73 6.98
N GLY A 84 15.15 2.25 7.70
CA GLY A 84 15.95 1.09 7.35
C GLY A 84 15.14 -0.19 7.29
N PHE A 85 15.54 -1.09 6.38
CA PHE A 85 14.85 -2.37 6.17
C PHE A 85 14.69 -3.20 7.45
N ASN A 86 15.76 -3.31 8.27
CA ASN A 86 15.72 -4.09 9.50
C ASN A 86 14.74 -3.51 10.53
N SER A 87 14.74 -2.20 10.73
CA SER A 87 13.87 -1.53 11.69
C SER A 87 12.40 -1.65 11.30
N ILE A 88 12.06 -1.43 10.02
CA ILE A 88 10.69 -1.64 9.52
C ILE A 88 10.26 -3.09 9.71
N LYS A 89 11.11 -4.06 9.34
CA LYS A 89 10.83 -5.50 9.49
C LYS A 89 10.54 -5.86 10.95
N GLU A 90 11.36 -5.37 11.88
CA GLU A 90 11.20 -5.60 13.32
C GLU A 90 9.93 -4.97 13.86
N THR A 91 9.62 -3.72 13.50
CA THR A 91 8.39 -3.02 13.89
C THR A 91 7.14 -3.76 13.41
N LEU A 92 7.08 -4.14 12.13
CA LEU A 92 5.93 -4.85 11.56
C LEU A 92 5.74 -6.24 12.21
N SER A 93 6.84 -7.00 12.36
CA SER A 93 6.79 -8.33 12.98
C SER A 93 6.39 -8.26 14.46
N GLY A 94 6.88 -7.24 15.17
CA GLY A 94 6.56 -6.97 16.56
C GLY A 94 5.08 -6.68 16.78
N ALA A 95 4.48 -5.85 15.92
CA ALA A 95 3.06 -5.53 15.97
C ALA A 95 2.16 -6.75 15.68
N LEU A 96 2.52 -7.57 14.69
CA LEU A 96 1.81 -8.82 14.40
C LEU A 96 1.87 -9.81 15.57
N SER A 97 2.98 -9.84 16.31
CA SER A 97 3.18 -10.74 17.44
C SER A 97 2.56 -10.24 18.74
N ASN A 98 2.32 -8.93 18.86
CA ASN A 98 1.83 -8.28 20.08
C ASN A 98 0.67 -7.32 19.75
N PRO A 99 -0.48 -7.83 19.26
CA PRO A 99 -1.67 -7.00 19.04
C PRO A 99 -2.15 -6.37 20.35
N ILE A 100 -2.70 -5.17 20.27
CA ILE A 100 -3.29 -4.44 21.41
C ILE A 100 -4.71 -4.05 21.06
N ASP A 101 -5.67 -4.62 21.79
CA ASP A 101 -7.10 -4.40 21.55
C ASP A 101 -7.51 -2.93 21.73
N PRO A 102 -8.50 -2.46 20.96
CA PRO A 102 -8.97 -1.09 21.04
C PRO A 102 -9.77 -0.84 22.32
N VAL A 103 -9.88 0.43 22.71
CA VAL A 103 -10.71 0.86 23.83
C VAL A 103 -11.91 1.65 23.31
N VAL A 104 -13.10 1.31 23.80
CA VAL A 104 -14.33 2.02 23.43
C VAL A 104 -14.44 3.31 24.24
N VAL A 105 -14.71 4.42 23.55
CA VAL A 105 -14.98 5.74 24.15
C VAL A 105 -16.39 6.21 23.78
N ASP A 106 -16.95 7.11 24.60
CA ASP A 106 -18.34 7.59 24.44
C ASP A 106 -18.53 8.49 23.20
N THR A 107 -17.52 9.29 22.88
CA THR A 107 -17.54 10.24 21.75
C THR A 107 -16.12 10.56 21.28
N GLY A 108 -16.00 11.30 20.18
CA GLY A 108 -14.72 11.76 19.66
C GLY A 108 -14.87 12.86 18.60
N PRO A 109 -13.77 13.51 18.20
CA PRO A 109 -13.77 14.56 17.19
C PRO A 109 -14.44 14.18 15.86
N CYS A 110 -14.43 12.89 15.48
CA CYS A 110 -15.09 12.41 14.26
C CYS A 110 -16.62 12.64 14.25
N LYS A 111 -17.23 12.99 15.39
CA LYS A 111 -18.67 13.25 15.56
C LYS A 111 -19.02 14.72 15.78
N ASP A 112 -18.07 15.64 15.57
CA ASP A 112 -18.31 17.08 15.70
C ASP A 112 -19.44 17.59 14.79
N VAL A 113 -19.56 17.01 13.59
CA VAL A 113 -20.63 17.27 12.62
C VAL A 113 -21.25 15.93 12.25
N ILE A 114 -22.58 15.86 12.28
CA ILE A 114 -23.36 14.65 11.94
C ILE A 114 -24.40 15.04 10.89
N LEU A 115 -24.40 14.35 9.76
CA LEU A 115 -25.27 14.61 8.62
C LEU A 115 -26.05 13.35 8.27
N THR A 116 -27.38 13.45 8.29
CA THR A 116 -28.29 12.32 8.05
C THR A 116 -29.39 12.71 7.08
N GLY A 117 -30.09 11.71 6.54
CA GLY A 117 -31.19 11.93 5.61
C GLY A 117 -30.74 12.70 4.37
N ASP A 118 -31.46 13.77 4.02
CA ASP A 118 -31.18 14.56 2.81
C ASP A 118 -29.85 15.32 2.84
N GLN A 119 -29.24 15.49 4.03
CA GLN A 119 -27.95 16.15 4.20
C GLN A 119 -26.77 15.28 3.78
N VAL A 120 -26.98 13.97 3.56
CA VAL A 120 -25.95 13.05 3.08
C VAL A 120 -25.64 13.39 1.62
N ASP A 121 -24.46 13.99 1.42
CA ASP A 121 -23.93 14.33 0.12
C ASP A 121 -22.40 14.20 0.09
N LEU A 122 -21.92 13.19 -0.64
CA LEU A 122 -20.50 12.90 -0.86
C LEU A 122 -19.81 13.99 -1.69
N HIS A 123 -20.56 14.75 -2.50
CA HIS A 123 -20.02 15.85 -3.31
C HIS A 123 -19.64 17.07 -2.48
N ARG A 124 -19.85 17.06 -1.15
CA ARG A 124 -19.34 18.07 -0.23
C ARG A 124 -17.84 17.97 0.02
N PHE A 125 -17.21 16.85 -0.35
CA PHE A 125 -15.79 16.61 -0.16
C PHE A 125 -15.02 16.75 -1.47
N PRO A 126 -13.76 17.24 -1.43
CA PRO A 126 -12.90 17.43 -2.59
C PRO A 126 -12.33 16.09 -3.10
N ILE A 127 -13.18 15.13 -3.43
CA ILE A 127 -12.81 13.79 -3.88
C ILE A 127 -12.15 13.90 -5.28
N PRO A 128 -10.86 13.56 -5.42
CA PRO A 128 -10.18 13.72 -6.70
C PRO A 128 -10.64 12.73 -7.76
N THR A 129 -10.50 13.15 -9.02
CA THR A 129 -10.45 12.24 -10.17
C THR A 129 -8.98 11.90 -10.44
N TRP A 130 -8.65 10.62 -10.56
CA TRP A 130 -7.26 10.16 -10.52
C TRP A 130 -6.67 9.98 -11.90
N THR A 131 -7.46 9.45 -12.83
CA THR A 131 -7.10 9.32 -14.24
C THR A 131 -8.10 10.11 -15.08
N PRO A 132 -7.89 11.43 -15.28
CA PRO A 132 -8.81 12.27 -16.03
C PRO A 132 -9.11 11.68 -17.40
N GLU A 133 -10.35 11.89 -17.87
CA GLU A 133 -10.90 11.35 -19.13
C GLU A 133 -11.09 9.83 -19.19
N LYS A 134 -10.51 9.05 -18.25
CA LYS A 134 -10.64 7.59 -18.22
C LYS A 134 -11.45 7.08 -17.04
N ASP A 135 -11.25 7.69 -15.87
CA ASP A 135 -12.06 7.42 -14.69
C ASP A 135 -13.50 7.89 -14.98
N PRO A 136 -14.53 7.06 -14.74
CA PRO A 136 -15.93 7.42 -14.99
C PRO A 136 -16.47 8.47 -14.00
N ALA A 137 -15.85 8.57 -12.81
CA ALA A 137 -16.23 9.45 -11.72
C ALA A 137 -15.06 9.61 -10.73
N PRO A 138 -15.14 10.50 -9.72
CA PRO A 138 -14.18 10.55 -8.63
C PRO A 138 -14.15 9.25 -7.80
N PHE A 139 -12.98 8.97 -7.18
CA PHE A 139 -12.78 7.78 -6.35
C PHE A 139 -12.23 8.12 -4.97
N LEU A 140 -12.77 7.44 -3.95
CA LEU A 140 -12.14 7.34 -2.63
C LEU A 140 -10.97 6.35 -2.76
N THR A 141 -9.72 6.80 -2.55
CA THR A 141 -8.52 5.95 -2.69
C THR A 141 -7.79 5.62 -1.37
N ALA A 142 -8.02 6.41 -0.32
CA ALA A 142 -7.57 6.08 1.05
C ALA A 142 -8.64 5.51 2.00
N PRO A 143 -9.83 5.03 1.56
CA PRO A 143 -10.88 4.65 2.49
C PRO A 143 -10.46 3.38 3.25
N CYS A 144 -10.54 3.42 4.58
CA CYS A 144 -10.42 2.24 5.44
C CYS A 144 -11.83 1.72 5.72
N LEU A 145 -12.19 0.58 5.14
CA LEU A 145 -13.52 -0.02 5.27
C LEU A 145 -13.56 -0.94 6.49
N PHE A 146 -14.42 -0.59 7.43
CA PHE A 146 -14.75 -1.37 8.61
C PHE A 146 -15.96 -2.24 8.30
N THR A 147 -15.76 -3.55 8.36
CA THR A 147 -16.81 -4.57 8.18
C THR A 147 -16.71 -5.62 9.28
N ARG A 148 -17.75 -6.44 9.45
CA ARG A 148 -17.75 -7.58 10.38
C ARG A 148 -18.34 -8.81 9.73
N HIS A 149 -17.82 -9.98 10.07
CA HIS A 149 -18.42 -11.24 9.66
C HIS A 149 -19.77 -11.45 10.35
N ALA A 150 -20.80 -11.85 9.60
CA ALA A 150 -22.17 -11.93 10.11
C ALA A 150 -22.33 -12.94 11.28
N GLU A 151 -21.55 -14.02 11.26
CA GLU A 151 -21.64 -15.09 12.27
C GLU A 151 -20.70 -14.91 13.46
N THR A 152 -19.41 -14.68 13.21
CA THR A 152 -18.37 -14.66 14.24
C THR A 152 -18.20 -13.28 14.88
N GLY A 153 -18.68 -12.22 14.22
CA GLY A 153 -18.50 -10.83 14.67
C GLY A 153 -17.08 -10.28 14.50
N VAL A 154 -16.14 -11.08 13.97
CA VAL A 154 -14.75 -10.65 13.72
C VAL A 154 -14.73 -9.46 12.77
N GLY A 155 -13.96 -8.43 13.14
CA GLY A 155 -13.79 -7.20 12.35
C GLY A 155 -12.82 -7.38 11.19
N ASN A 156 -12.93 -6.48 10.22
CA ASN A 156 -11.93 -6.25 9.19
C ASN A 156 -11.76 -4.75 8.97
N ILE A 157 -10.52 -4.30 8.82
CA ILE A 157 -10.19 -3.02 8.21
C ILE A 157 -9.42 -3.27 6.92
N GLY A 158 -10.00 -2.87 5.78
CA GLY A 158 -9.31 -3.01 4.49
C GLY A 158 -9.37 -1.73 3.67
N THR A 159 -8.30 -1.44 2.94
CA THR A 159 -8.28 -0.33 1.97
C THR A 159 -8.78 -0.81 0.61
N TYR A 160 -9.97 -0.36 0.23
CA TYR A 160 -10.61 -0.71 -1.04
C TYR A 160 -11.12 0.55 -1.73
N ARG A 161 -10.73 0.78 -2.99
CA ARG A 161 -11.22 1.98 -3.67
C ARG A 161 -12.75 1.94 -3.81
N MET A 162 -13.35 3.13 -3.80
CA MET A 162 -14.80 3.28 -3.96
C MET A 162 -15.12 4.36 -4.98
N GLU A 163 -15.83 3.98 -6.04
CA GLU A 163 -16.30 4.91 -7.06
C GLU A 163 -17.55 5.64 -6.59
N ILE A 164 -17.60 6.97 -6.74
CA ILE A 164 -18.79 7.75 -6.44
C ILE A 164 -19.85 7.55 -7.53
N LYS A 165 -21.05 7.10 -7.13
CA LYS A 165 -22.18 6.83 -8.04
C LYS A 165 -23.30 7.85 -7.94
N ALA A 166 -23.52 8.37 -6.76
CA ALA A 166 -24.49 9.42 -6.47
C ALA A 166 -24.08 10.13 -5.17
N LYS A 167 -24.89 11.11 -4.74
CA LYS A 167 -24.68 11.85 -3.49
C LYS A 167 -24.53 10.94 -2.25
N ASN A 168 -25.09 9.73 -2.28
CA ASN A 168 -25.08 8.79 -1.16
C ASN A 168 -24.81 7.34 -1.58
N GLU A 169 -24.27 7.11 -2.79
CA GLU A 169 -24.01 5.76 -3.31
C GLU A 169 -22.59 5.64 -3.83
N THR A 170 -21.98 4.48 -3.58
CA THR A 170 -20.66 4.12 -4.12
C THR A 170 -20.61 2.66 -4.56
N GLY A 171 -19.73 2.33 -5.50
CA GLY A 171 -19.31 0.94 -5.73
C GLY A 171 -18.13 0.59 -4.82
N VAL A 172 -18.05 -0.65 -4.32
CA VAL A 172 -16.96 -1.11 -3.46
C VAL A 172 -16.13 -2.19 -4.17
N LEU A 173 -14.85 -1.92 -4.44
CA LEU A 173 -13.99 -2.90 -5.10
C LEU A 173 -13.42 -3.93 -4.11
N TRP A 174 -14.06 -5.10 -4.04
CA TRP A 174 -13.46 -6.31 -3.48
C TRP A 174 -12.98 -7.23 -4.60
N ASP A 175 -11.76 -6.98 -5.06
CA ASP A 175 -11.16 -7.55 -6.27
C ASP A 175 -11.00 -9.09 -6.20
N LEU A 176 -10.87 -9.66 -4.99
CA LEU A 176 -10.71 -11.10 -4.79
C LEU A 176 -11.68 -11.65 -3.75
N PRO A 177 -12.32 -12.81 -3.99
CA PRO A 177 -13.20 -13.46 -3.01
C PRO A 177 -12.50 -13.82 -1.69
N SER A 178 -11.16 -13.90 -1.70
CA SER A 178 -10.36 -14.19 -0.51
C SER A 178 -10.04 -12.96 0.34
N GLN A 179 -10.34 -11.74 -0.14
CA GLN A 179 -10.22 -10.54 0.68
C GLN A 179 -11.24 -10.57 1.81
N HIS A 180 -10.83 -10.19 3.02
CA HIS A 180 -11.67 -10.24 4.22
C HIS A 180 -13.00 -9.49 4.05
N GLY A 181 -13.00 -8.31 3.43
CA GLY A 181 -14.23 -7.59 3.10
C GLY A 181 -15.20 -8.37 2.20
N ALA A 182 -14.68 -9.09 1.19
CA ALA A 182 -15.47 -9.97 0.32
C ALA A 182 -16.05 -11.17 1.09
N VAL A 183 -15.24 -11.78 1.96
CA VAL A 183 -15.66 -12.89 2.83
C VAL A 183 -16.77 -12.44 3.77
N HIS A 184 -16.64 -11.24 4.36
CA HIS A 184 -17.66 -10.65 5.21
C HIS A 184 -18.95 -10.41 4.42
N TYR A 185 -18.89 -9.76 3.25
CA TYR A 185 -20.06 -9.56 2.41
C TYR A 185 -20.77 -10.86 2.06
N ALA A 186 -20.02 -11.89 1.64
CA ALA A 186 -20.58 -13.21 1.33
C ALA A 186 -21.28 -13.85 2.55
N SER A 187 -20.83 -13.59 3.78
CA SER A 187 -21.48 -14.09 5.00
C SER A 187 -22.86 -13.45 5.25
N TRP A 188 -23.00 -12.15 4.94
CA TRP A 188 -24.27 -11.43 5.04
C TRP A 188 -25.20 -11.74 3.86
N GLU A 189 -24.64 -11.89 2.66
CA GLU A 189 -25.39 -12.27 1.46
C GLU A 189 -26.05 -13.64 1.61
N LYS A 190 -25.35 -14.63 2.21
CA LYS A 190 -25.93 -15.94 2.54
C LYS A 190 -27.16 -15.87 3.44
N ARG A 191 -27.25 -14.83 4.27
CA ARG A 191 -28.40 -14.56 5.16
C ARG A 191 -29.46 -13.70 4.49
N ASN A 192 -29.17 -13.14 3.31
CA ASN A 192 -29.99 -12.14 2.65
C ASN A 192 -30.29 -10.94 3.56
N GLU A 193 -29.30 -10.53 4.35
CA GLU A 193 -29.38 -9.39 5.28
C GLU A 193 -28.46 -8.25 4.84
N PRO A 194 -28.85 -6.97 4.99
CA PRO A 194 -27.96 -5.83 4.74
C PRO A 194 -26.70 -5.90 5.60
N MET A 195 -25.52 -5.86 4.98
CA MET A 195 -24.25 -5.79 5.70
C MET A 195 -24.02 -4.36 6.20
N PRO A 196 -23.90 -4.10 7.51
CA PRO A 196 -23.43 -2.82 8.00
C PRO A 196 -21.98 -2.60 7.57
N MET A 197 -21.65 -1.38 7.17
CA MET A 197 -20.28 -0.99 6.83
C MET A 197 -20.04 0.47 7.21
N ALA A 198 -18.82 0.78 7.66
CA ALA A 198 -18.35 2.14 7.83
C ALA A 198 -17.07 2.37 7.03
N VAL A 199 -16.92 3.58 6.50
CA VAL A 199 -15.76 4.00 5.71
C VAL A 199 -15.08 5.14 6.44
N VAL A 200 -13.80 4.98 6.75
CA VAL A 200 -13.01 6.01 7.43
C VAL A 200 -12.03 6.62 6.44
N ILE A 201 -12.03 7.96 6.34
CA ILE A 201 -11.08 8.75 5.56
C ILE A 201 -10.32 9.63 6.54
N GLY A 202 -8.99 9.61 6.48
CA GLY A 202 -8.13 10.33 7.41
C GLY A 202 -8.15 9.72 8.81
N ALA A 203 -7.53 8.55 8.97
CA ALA A 203 -7.26 7.96 10.27
C ALA A 203 -5.81 8.21 10.69
N ASP A 204 -5.45 7.86 11.93
CA ASP A 204 -4.04 7.79 12.28
C ASP A 204 -3.28 6.84 11.33
N PRO A 205 -1.99 7.09 11.06
CA PRO A 205 -1.24 6.36 10.05
C PRO A 205 -1.16 4.85 10.32
N THR A 206 -1.22 4.40 11.58
CA THR A 206 -1.10 2.97 11.91
C THR A 206 -2.33 2.18 11.50
N ILE A 207 -3.50 2.81 11.46
CA ILE A 207 -4.74 2.21 10.95
C ILE A 207 -4.67 2.04 9.44
N ILE A 208 -4.23 3.07 8.71
CA ILE A 208 -4.05 3.01 7.25
C ILE A 208 -3.01 1.95 6.89
N MET A 209 -1.94 1.84 7.69
CA MET A 209 -0.91 0.81 7.50
C MET A 209 -1.43 -0.60 7.78
N SER A 210 -2.26 -0.76 8.81
CA SER A 210 -2.87 -2.05 9.13
C SER A 210 -3.86 -2.48 8.06
N SER A 211 -4.62 -1.54 7.48
CA SER A 211 -5.63 -1.83 6.46
C SER A 211 -5.07 -2.24 5.08
N VAL A 212 -3.78 -2.04 4.85
CA VAL A 212 -3.07 -2.52 3.65
C VAL A 212 -2.19 -3.74 3.92
N THR A 213 -2.07 -4.15 5.19
CA THR A 213 -1.26 -5.30 5.60
C THR A 213 -2.08 -6.59 5.48
N LYS A 214 -1.47 -7.66 4.97
CA LYS A 214 -2.11 -8.98 4.91
C LYS A 214 -2.04 -9.65 6.29
N VAL A 215 -3.12 -9.56 7.07
CA VAL A 215 -3.24 -10.27 8.36
C VAL A 215 -3.95 -11.62 8.18
N PRO A 216 -3.70 -12.62 9.06
CA PRO A 216 -4.44 -13.88 9.02
C PRO A 216 -5.95 -13.68 9.25
N LEU A 217 -6.78 -14.56 8.67
CA LEU A 217 -8.21 -14.62 8.95
C LEU A 217 -8.45 -14.82 10.46
N GLY A 218 -9.36 -14.04 11.04
CA GLY A 218 -9.69 -14.12 12.47
C GLY A 218 -8.97 -13.09 13.34
N VAL A 219 -8.01 -12.35 12.79
CA VAL A 219 -7.33 -11.24 13.48
C VAL A 219 -7.94 -9.92 13.01
N ASP A 220 -8.33 -9.08 13.96
CA ASP A 220 -8.84 -7.73 13.67
C ASP A 220 -7.67 -6.75 13.46
N GLU A 221 -7.62 -6.11 12.30
CA GLU A 221 -6.55 -5.17 11.94
C GLU A 221 -6.46 -3.98 12.91
N ILE A 222 -7.54 -3.63 13.62
CA ILE A 222 -7.50 -2.56 14.63
C ILE A 222 -6.53 -2.88 15.77
N SER A 223 -6.42 -4.15 16.16
CA SER A 223 -5.52 -4.57 17.23
C SER A 223 -4.06 -4.58 16.76
N ILE A 224 -3.82 -4.80 15.46
CA ILE A 224 -2.51 -4.64 14.83
C ILE A 224 -2.09 -3.18 14.80
N ALA A 225 -3.01 -2.25 14.50
CA ALA A 225 -2.75 -0.82 14.61
C ALA A 225 -2.36 -0.44 16.04
N GLY A 226 -3.06 -1.00 17.04
CA GLY A 226 -2.70 -0.90 18.46
C GLY A 226 -1.28 -1.39 18.76
N GLY A 227 -0.89 -2.54 18.20
CA GLY A 227 0.45 -3.10 18.31
C GLY A 227 1.54 -2.23 17.66
N LEU A 228 1.28 -1.69 16.46
CA LEU A 228 2.20 -0.78 15.75
C LEU A 228 2.47 0.48 16.56
N ARG A 229 1.43 1.05 17.15
CA ARG A 229 1.51 2.31 17.92
C ARG A 229 1.84 2.11 19.40
N GLY A 230 1.89 0.87 19.88
CA GLY A 230 2.14 0.52 21.28
C GLY A 230 1.08 1.02 22.28
N LYS A 231 -0.10 1.41 21.81
CA LYS A 231 -1.22 1.98 22.61
C LYS A 231 -2.54 1.54 21.99
N PRO A 232 -3.58 1.21 22.78
CA PRO A 232 -4.92 0.96 22.25
C PRO A 232 -5.42 2.09 21.35
N VAL A 233 -6.11 1.73 20.27
CA VAL A 233 -6.85 2.70 19.46
C VAL A 233 -8.16 3.03 20.19
N GLU A 234 -8.45 4.32 20.38
CA GLU A 234 -9.75 4.77 20.87
C GLU A 234 -10.79 4.70 19.75
N VAL A 235 -11.85 3.92 19.96
CA VAL A 235 -12.93 3.71 18.98
C VAL A 235 -14.27 4.15 19.54
N VAL A 236 -15.10 4.72 18.68
CA VAL A 236 -16.46 5.15 19.00
C VAL A 236 -17.45 4.39 18.12
N LYS A 237 -18.63 4.07 18.67
CA LYS A 237 -19.71 3.42 17.92
C LYS A 237 -20.27 4.39 16.87
N CYS A 238 -20.51 3.92 15.65
CA CYS A 238 -21.22 4.64 14.59
C CYS A 238 -22.65 5.05 15.01
N GLU A 239 -23.18 6.10 14.40
CA GLU A 239 -24.53 6.64 14.67
C GLU A 239 -25.65 5.75 14.12
N THR A 240 -25.42 5.09 12.99
CA THR A 240 -26.46 4.39 12.21
C THR A 240 -26.22 2.90 12.01
N CYS A 241 -25.07 2.38 12.44
CA CYS A 241 -24.74 0.96 12.36
C CYS A 241 -23.93 0.48 13.58
N ASP A 242 -23.91 -0.84 13.82
CA ASP A 242 -23.19 -1.45 14.96
C ASP A 242 -21.71 -1.72 14.62
N ILE A 243 -21.03 -0.67 14.18
CA ILE A 243 -19.60 -0.67 13.85
C ILE A 243 -18.90 0.36 14.73
N TYR A 244 -17.65 0.05 15.09
CA TYR A 244 -16.79 0.93 15.86
C TYR A 244 -15.69 1.45 14.95
N VAL A 245 -15.50 2.76 14.94
CA VAL A 245 -14.52 3.47 14.10
C VAL A 245 -13.61 4.33 14.98
N PRO A 246 -12.42 4.73 14.50
CA PRO A 246 -11.49 5.53 15.29
C PRO A 246 -12.11 6.85 15.69
N ALA A 247 -12.07 7.18 16.98
CA ALA A 247 -12.73 8.36 17.55
C ALA A 247 -12.20 9.69 16.97
N THR A 248 -10.97 9.68 16.46
CA THR A 248 -10.25 10.85 15.94
C THR A 248 -10.19 10.91 14.41
N ALA A 249 -10.95 10.05 13.70
CA ALA A 249 -11.06 10.07 12.25
C ALA A 249 -11.49 11.45 11.69
N GLU A 250 -10.99 11.82 10.51
CA GLU A 250 -11.37 13.06 9.83
C GLU A 250 -12.82 13.01 9.33
N ILE A 251 -13.17 11.96 8.58
CA ILE A 251 -14.49 11.75 7.96
C ILE A 251 -14.87 10.26 8.10
N VAL A 252 -16.12 10.00 8.49
CA VAL A 252 -16.74 8.66 8.56
C VAL A 252 -17.99 8.64 7.70
N LEU A 253 -18.10 7.65 6.81
CA LEU A 253 -19.32 7.35 6.05
C LEU A 253 -19.92 6.06 6.60
N GLU A 254 -21.14 6.13 7.11
CA GLU A 254 -21.82 4.97 7.69
C GLU A 254 -22.96 4.54 6.79
N GLY A 255 -23.16 3.23 6.65
CA GLY A 255 -24.19 2.75 5.75
C GLY A 255 -24.35 1.24 5.73
N ILE A 256 -24.87 0.78 4.60
CA ILE A 256 -25.12 -0.64 4.35
C ILE A 256 -24.74 -1.05 2.93
N VAL A 257 -24.37 -2.31 2.77
CA VAL A 257 -24.24 -2.98 1.48
C VAL A 257 -25.39 -3.98 1.37
N LEU A 258 -26.23 -3.84 0.34
CA LEU A 258 -27.40 -4.71 0.15
C LEU A 258 -27.00 -6.02 -0.58
N PRO A 259 -27.47 -7.20 -0.12
CA PRO A 259 -27.30 -8.45 -0.86
C PRO A 259 -27.87 -8.37 -2.27
N GLY A 260 -27.14 -8.90 -3.25
CA GLY A 260 -27.59 -8.98 -4.64
C GLY A 260 -27.64 -7.65 -5.41
N GLU A 261 -27.41 -6.51 -4.76
CA GLU A 261 -27.32 -5.22 -5.43
C GLU A 261 -25.89 -4.90 -5.85
N SER A 262 -25.70 -4.64 -7.14
CA SER A 262 -24.39 -4.36 -7.72
C SER A 262 -24.44 -3.19 -8.69
N VAL A 263 -23.28 -2.58 -8.90
CA VAL A 263 -23.05 -1.48 -9.84
C VAL A 263 -21.74 -1.73 -10.56
N VAL A 264 -21.63 -1.23 -11.80
CA VAL A 264 -20.35 -1.22 -12.52
C VAL A 264 -19.37 -0.35 -11.75
N GLU A 265 -18.16 -0.81 -11.47
CA GLU A 265 -17.06 -0.07 -10.83
C GLU A 265 -15.90 0.05 -11.82
N GLY A 266 -15.32 1.24 -11.92
CA GLY A 266 -14.21 1.52 -12.84
C GLY A 266 -14.67 1.78 -14.29
N PRO A 267 -13.72 1.91 -15.23
CA PRO A 267 -12.30 1.59 -15.08
C PRO A 267 -11.54 2.56 -14.16
N PHE A 268 -10.36 2.15 -13.70
CA PHE A 268 -9.50 2.95 -12.81
C PHE A 268 -8.01 2.70 -13.10
N GLY A 269 -7.15 3.70 -12.86
CA GLY A 269 -5.70 3.57 -13.03
C GLY A 269 -5.03 2.73 -11.95
N GLU A 270 -4.54 1.54 -12.31
CA GLU A 270 -4.01 0.56 -11.36
C GLU A 270 -2.52 0.74 -11.05
N TYR A 271 -2.07 0.08 -9.98
CA TYR A 271 -0.66 0.08 -9.56
C TYR A 271 0.31 -0.48 -10.61
N THR A 272 -0.20 -1.25 -11.58
CA THR A 272 0.61 -1.78 -12.70
C THR A 272 0.91 -0.72 -13.75
N GLY A 273 0.21 0.42 -13.69
CA GLY A 273 0.28 1.49 -14.68
C GLY A 273 -0.72 1.41 -15.82
N TYR A 274 -1.56 0.39 -15.82
CA TYR A 274 -2.63 0.21 -16.80
C TYR A 274 -3.99 0.50 -16.16
N MET A 275 -5.00 0.73 -16.99
CA MET A 275 -6.38 0.80 -16.51
C MET A 275 -6.87 -0.61 -16.17
N GLY A 276 -7.52 -0.78 -15.02
CA GLY A 276 -8.22 -1.99 -14.61
C GLY A 276 -9.73 -1.82 -14.66
N GLY A 277 -10.47 -2.92 -14.67
CA GLY A 277 -11.94 -2.92 -14.80
C GLY A 277 -12.43 -2.55 -16.20
N PRO A 278 -13.74 -2.29 -16.37
CA PRO A 278 -14.76 -2.21 -15.32
C PRO A 278 -15.23 -3.58 -14.78
N TYR A 279 -15.77 -3.61 -13.56
CA TYR A 279 -16.30 -4.82 -12.91
C TYR A 279 -17.67 -4.60 -12.27
N MET A 280 -18.52 -5.63 -12.21
CA MET A 280 -19.74 -5.56 -11.39
C MET A 280 -19.37 -5.79 -9.93
N MET A 281 -19.67 -4.81 -9.08
CA MET A 281 -19.26 -4.80 -7.67
C MET A 281 -20.43 -4.45 -6.74
N PRO A 282 -20.41 -4.87 -5.47
CA PRO A 282 -21.44 -4.53 -4.51
C PRO A 282 -21.60 -3.01 -4.35
N LYS A 283 -22.84 -2.58 -4.17
CA LYS A 283 -23.17 -1.17 -3.97
C LYS A 283 -23.29 -0.84 -2.47
N PHE A 284 -22.61 0.22 -2.05
CA PHE A 284 -22.71 0.77 -0.69
C PHE A 284 -23.60 2.02 -0.67
N TYR A 285 -24.57 2.00 0.24
CA TYR A 285 -25.52 3.06 0.50
C TYR A 285 -25.13 3.81 1.78
N VAL A 286 -24.72 5.07 1.62
CA VAL A 286 -24.38 5.96 2.73
C VAL A 286 -25.66 6.48 3.37
N LYS A 287 -25.80 6.28 4.69
CA LYS A 287 -26.93 6.71 5.51
C LYS A 287 -26.60 7.87 6.44
N CYS A 288 -25.35 7.97 6.85
CA CYS A 288 -24.85 9.02 7.72
C CYS A 288 -23.42 9.39 7.33
N ILE A 289 -23.10 10.67 7.46
CA ILE A 289 -21.72 11.17 7.37
C ILE A 289 -21.43 11.89 8.67
N THR A 290 -20.38 11.48 9.37
CA THR A 290 -19.83 12.24 10.51
C THR A 290 -18.44 12.74 10.17
N HIS A 291 -18.06 13.93 10.63
CA HIS A 291 -16.72 14.46 10.41
C HIS A 291 -16.31 15.49 11.45
N ARG A 292 -15.00 15.75 11.56
CA ARG A 292 -14.44 16.85 12.38
C ARG A 292 -14.91 18.21 11.86
N LYS A 293 -14.91 19.27 12.68
CA LYS A 293 -15.29 20.64 12.22
C LYS A 293 -14.46 21.15 11.03
N LYS A 294 -13.17 20.82 11.00
CA LYS A 294 -12.21 21.20 9.95
C LYS A 294 -11.51 19.93 9.45
N PRO A 295 -12.19 19.11 8.64
CA PRO A 295 -11.64 17.85 8.21
C PRO A 295 -10.52 18.09 7.19
N ILE A 296 -9.57 17.16 7.12
CA ILE A 296 -8.61 17.03 6.02
C ILE A 296 -9.00 15.80 5.20
N TYR A 297 -9.13 15.97 3.89
CA TYR A 297 -9.39 14.84 3.00
C TYR A 297 -8.08 14.12 2.68
N HIS A 298 -7.86 12.97 3.32
CA HIS A 298 -6.72 12.11 3.02
C HIS A 298 -7.01 11.22 1.82
N ALA A 299 -6.06 11.16 0.89
CA ALA A 299 -6.11 10.32 -0.30
C ALA A 299 -4.81 9.53 -0.46
N LEU A 300 -4.88 8.34 -1.09
CA LEU A 300 -3.71 7.58 -1.48
C LEU A 300 -3.47 7.74 -2.97
N PHE A 301 -2.24 8.08 -3.34
CA PHE A 301 -1.85 8.17 -4.74
C PHE A 301 -1.42 6.81 -5.29
N SER A 302 -2.28 6.19 -6.11
CA SER A 302 -2.03 4.88 -6.73
C SER A 302 -2.41 4.92 -8.20
N GLN A 303 -1.47 4.50 -9.08
CA GLN A 303 -1.54 4.45 -10.54
C GLN A 303 -0.17 3.90 -11.03
N MET A 304 0.23 4.16 -12.28
CA MET A 304 1.59 3.94 -12.82
C MET A 304 2.69 4.23 -11.78
N PRO A 305 3.63 3.31 -11.51
CA PRO A 305 4.76 3.60 -10.64
C PRO A 305 5.69 4.67 -11.27
N PRO A 306 6.38 5.51 -10.48
CA PRO A 306 6.34 5.56 -9.02
C PRO A 306 5.03 6.16 -8.49
N SER A 307 4.51 5.59 -7.40
CA SER A 307 3.29 6.01 -6.71
C SER A 307 3.45 5.77 -5.21
N GLU A 308 2.64 6.44 -4.38
CA GLU A 308 2.64 6.21 -2.93
C GLU A 308 2.34 4.74 -2.59
N SER A 309 1.37 4.14 -3.30
CA SER A 309 1.00 2.73 -3.12
C SER A 309 2.14 1.75 -3.42
N SER A 310 3.11 2.15 -4.25
CA SER A 310 4.28 1.32 -4.58
C SER A 310 5.14 1.10 -3.33
N LEU A 311 5.40 2.16 -2.56
CA LEU A 311 6.24 2.07 -1.36
C LEU A 311 5.49 1.43 -0.18
N MET A 312 4.21 1.80 -0.01
CA MET A 312 3.34 1.19 1.01
C MET A 312 3.27 -0.33 0.86
N ARG A 313 3.34 -0.86 -0.37
CA ARG A 313 3.43 -2.30 -0.62
C ARG A 313 4.85 -2.83 -0.47
N GLN A 314 5.84 -2.12 -1.01
CA GLN A 314 7.24 -2.58 -1.07
C GLN A 314 7.76 -2.98 0.32
N LEU A 315 7.66 -2.06 1.28
CA LEU A 315 8.30 -2.22 2.59
C LEU A 315 7.77 -3.43 3.38
N PRO A 316 6.45 -3.60 3.56
CA PRO A 316 5.94 -4.79 4.24
C PRO A 316 6.15 -6.08 3.43
N GLU A 317 6.04 -6.03 2.09
CA GLU A 317 6.18 -7.24 1.28
C GLU A 317 7.65 -7.72 1.21
N GLU A 318 8.64 -6.81 1.17
CA GLU A 318 10.06 -7.15 1.33
C GLU A 318 10.32 -7.85 2.68
N ALA A 319 9.73 -7.34 3.77
CA ALA A 319 9.83 -7.95 5.10
C ALA A 319 9.17 -9.34 5.15
N ASN A 320 8.01 -9.51 4.52
CA ASN A 320 7.29 -10.78 4.46
C ASN A 320 8.07 -11.85 3.69
N VAL A 321 8.63 -11.50 2.53
CA VAL A 321 9.47 -12.42 1.73
C VAL A 321 10.72 -12.80 2.50
N TYR A 322 11.37 -11.84 3.18
CA TYR A 322 12.51 -12.13 4.04
C TYR A 322 12.13 -13.09 5.17
N GLN A 323 11.01 -12.84 5.86
CA GLN A 323 10.53 -13.69 6.95
C GLN A 323 10.19 -15.11 6.47
N HIS A 324 9.62 -15.25 5.26
CA HIS A 324 9.39 -16.54 4.63
C HIS A 324 10.68 -17.32 4.43
N LEU A 325 11.70 -16.68 3.83
CA LEU A 325 12.98 -17.32 3.51
C LEU A 325 13.83 -17.59 4.75
N ALA A 326 14.12 -16.57 5.55
CA ALA A 326 15.05 -16.62 6.67
C ALA A 326 14.40 -17.06 7.98
N GLY A 327 13.12 -16.74 8.20
CA GLY A 327 12.39 -17.05 9.42
C GLY A 327 11.74 -18.43 9.39
N TYR A 328 10.79 -18.64 8.47
CA TYR A 328 9.99 -19.87 8.40
C TYR A 328 10.77 -21.04 7.80
N LEU A 329 11.42 -20.83 6.65
CA LEU A 329 12.22 -21.86 5.99
C LEU A 329 13.64 -21.98 6.54
N LYS A 330 14.09 -20.99 7.34
CA LYS A 330 15.40 -20.96 8.00
C LYS A 330 16.57 -21.10 7.01
N ILE A 331 16.42 -20.55 5.81
CA ILE A 331 17.49 -20.53 4.82
C ILE A 331 18.56 -19.53 5.28
N PRO A 332 19.82 -19.97 5.50
CA PRO A 332 20.86 -19.09 6.00
C PRO A 332 21.33 -18.12 4.90
N GLY A 333 21.97 -17.02 5.31
CA GLY A 333 22.71 -16.16 4.39
C GLY A 333 21.88 -15.11 3.63
N ILE A 334 20.55 -15.08 3.74
CA ILE A 334 19.73 -14.00 3.16
C ILE A 334 20.11 -12.65 3.79
N LYS A 335 20.46 -11.67 2.96
CA LYS A 335 20.93 -10.34 3.39
C LYS A 335 19.92 -9.25 3.15
N ASP A 336 19.36 -9.17 1.96
CA ASP A 336 18.36 -8.16 1.59
C ASP A 336 17.35 -8.75 0.61
N VAL A 337 16.15 -8.20 0.63
CA VAL A 337 15.09 -8.45 -0.34
C VAL A 337 14.63 -7.11 -0.86
N HIS A 338 14.59 -6.97 -2.17
CA HIS A 338 14.13 -5.75 -2.82
C HIS A 338 13.05 -6.03 -3.86
N LEU A 339 11.97 -5.27 -3.79
CA LEU A 339 10.86 -5.30 -4.77
C LEU A 339 10.80 -3.94 -5.50
N PRO A 340 11.48 -3.77 -6.64
CA PRO A 340 11.57 -2.48 -7.31
C PRO A 340 10.19 -1.87 -7.63
N GLU A 341 10.05 -0.55 -7.44
CA GLU A 341 8.81 0.18 -7.76
C GLU A 341 8.40 0.00 -9.24
N ALA A 342 9.36 -0.12 -10.14
CA ALA A 342 9.12 -0.38 -11.56
C ALA A 342 8.30 -1.66 -11.82
N GLY A 343 8.39 -2.65 -10.91
CA GLY A 343 7.59 -3.86 -10.94
C GLY A 343 6.26 -3.76 -10.16
N GLY A 344 5.80 -2.54 -9.83
CA GLY A 344 4.67 -2.30 -8.93
C GLY A 344 4.91 -2.82 -7.51
N SER A 345 6.18 -2.96 -7.14
CA SER A 345 6.66 -3.55 -5.88
C SER A 345 6.12 -4.96 -5.63
N TYR A 346 5.95 -5.75 -6.70
CA TYR A 346 5.37 -7.11 -6.60
C TYR A 346 5.81 -8.06 -7.72
N SER A 347 5.97 -7.57 -8.95
CA SER A 347 6.26 -8.42 -10.12
C SER A 347 7.73 -8.77 -10.32
N ILE A 348 8.64 -8.03 -9.67
CA ILE A 348 10.09 -8.26 -9.73
C ILE A 348 10.60 -8.38 -8.30
N CYS A 349 11.37 -9.43 -8.02
CA CYS A 349 12.00 -9.69 -6.73
C CYS A 349 13.50 -9.89 -6.91
N TRP A 350 14.27 -9.13 -6.13
CA TRP A 350 15.71 -9.26 -6.00
C TRP A 350 16.04 -9.74 -4.60
N ILE A 351 16.94 -10.71 -4.49
CA ILE A 351 17.39 -11.26 -3.22
C ILE A 351 18.91 -11.24 -3.23
N SER A 352 19.49 -10.59 -2.23
CA SER A 352 20.93 -10.62 -1.99
C SER A 352 21.22 -11.65 -0.90
N MET A 353 22.21 -12.50 -1.12
CA MET A 353 22.56 -13.55 -0.17
C MET A 353 24.05 -13.85 -0.13
N LYS A 354 24.51 -14.35 1.01
CA LYS A 354 25.81 -15.02 1.10
C LYS A 354 25.64 -16.50 0.76
N THR A 355 26.19 -16.91 -0.38
CA THR A 355 26.18 -18.32 -0.79
C THR A 355 27.02 -19.18 0.17
N ALA A 356 26.59 -20.42 0.39
CA ALA A 356 27.18 -21.33 1.39
C ALA A 356 27.61 -22.67 0.79
N PHE A 357 26.94 -23.11 -0.28
CA PHE A 357 27.22 -24.35 -1.00
C PHE A 357 26.65 -24.27 -2.43
N PRO A 358 27.14 -25.08 -3.38
CA PRO A 358 26.57 -25.17 -4.73
C PRO A 358 25.08 -25.53 -4.72
N GLY A 359 24.26 -24.78 -5.44
CA GLY A 359 22.79 -24.94 -5.47
C GLY A 359 22.03 -24.18 -4.38
N HIS A 360 22.72 -23.44 -3.50
CA HIS A 360 22.07 -22.62 -2.47
C HIS A 360 21.16 -21.54 -3.08
N ALA A 361 21.59 -20.88 -4.17
CA ALA A 361 20.77 -19.91 -4.89
C ALA A 361 19.51 -20.53 -5.50
N GLN A 362 19.60 -21.74 -6.06
CA GLN A 362 18.44 -22.48 -6.60
C GLN A 362 17.42 -22.84 -5.50
N GLN A 363 17.88 -23.16 -4.30
CA GLN A 363 17.00 -23.36 -3.13
C GLN A 363 16.25 -22.06 -2.80
N VAL A 364 16.93 -20.92 -2.80
CA VAL A 364 16.31 -19.61 -2.53
C VAL A 364 15.32 -19.21 -3.63
N LEU A 365 15.69 -19.37 -4.90
CA LEU A 365 14.80 -19.13 -6.04
C LEU A 365 13.52 -19.95 -5.93
N SER A 366 13.65 -21.24 -5.64
CA SER A 366 12.52 -22.17 -5.45
C SER A 366 11.64 -21.79 -4.26
N ALA A 367 12.25 -21.35 -3.15
CA ALA A 367 11.52 -20.93 -1.96
C ALA A 367 10.80 -19.58 -2.14
N ALA A 368 11.41 -18.64 -2.88
CA ALA A 368 10.89 -17.29 -3.05
C ALA A 368 9.59 -17.27 -3.87
N TRP A 369 9.52 -18.01 -4.99
CA TRP A 369 8.32 -17.99 -5.83
C TRP A 369 7.11 -18.67 -5.18
N THR A 370 7.33 -19.53 -4.17
CA THR A 370 6.25 -20.16 -3.40
C THR A 370 5.74 -19.31 -2.24
N HIS A 371 6.30 -18.12 -2.02
CA HIS A 371 5.85 -17.17 -0.99
C HIS A 371 4.35 -16.88 -1.09
N HIS A 372 3.84 -16.66 -2.30
CA HIS A 372 2.42 -16.50 -2.58
C HIS A 372 2.11 -16.90 -4.03
N PRO A 373 0.93 -17.48 -4.36
CA PRO A 373 0.66 -18.04 -5.69
C PRO A 373 0.94 -17.09 -6.86
N THR A 374 0.56 -15.82 -6.70
CA THR A 374 0.70 -14.78 -7.72
C THR A 374 2.00 -13.96 -7.60
N PHE A 375 2.87 -14.26 -6.62
CA PHE A 375 4.03 -13.41 -6.31
C PHE A 375 5.13 -13.54 -7.35
N ALA A 376 5.66 -12.38 -7.78
CA ALA A 376 6.79 -12.21 -8.69
C ALA A 376 6.72 -12.98 -10.03
N LYS A 377 6.95 -12.25 -11.11
CA LYS A 377 7.19 -12.81 -12.45
C LYS A 377 8.68 -13.02 -12.70
N TRP A 378 9.51 -12.14 -12.13
CA TRP A 378 10.96 -12.15 -12.25
C TRP A 378 11.57 -12.26 -10.86
N ILE A 379 12.39 -13.28 -10.62
CA ILE A 379 13.07 -13.48 -9.34
C ILE A 379 14.55 -13.66 -9.62
N VAL A 380 15.37 -12.81 -9.02
CA VAL A 380 16.81 -12.78 -9.20
C VAL A 380 17.49 -12.94 -7.85
N VAL A 381 18.41 -13.88 -7.76
CA VAL A 381 19.28 -14.07 -6.60
C VAL A 381 20.70 -13.67 -6.98
N THR A 382 21.37 -12.88 -6.14
CA THR A 382 22.76 -12.42 -6.33
C THR A 382 23.52 -12.48 -5.01
N ASP A 383 24.86 -12.38 -5.08
CA ASP A 383 25.73 -12.30 -3.91
C ASP A 383 25.50 -11.01 -3.09
N ASP A 384 26.07 -10.97 -1.87
CA ASP A 384 25.98 -9.86 -0.91
C ASP A 384 27.08 -8.80 -1.04
N ASP A 385 27.76 -8.76 -2.19
CA ASP A 385 28.85 -7.85 -2.49
C ASP A 385 28.41 -6.55 -3.19
N VAL A 386 27.11 -6.42 -3.49
CA VAL A 386 26.54 -5.33 -4.29
C VAL A 386 25.18 -4.88 -3.73
N ASP A 387 24.85 -3.60 -3.90
CA ASP A 387 23.57 -3.06 -3.46
C ASP A 387 22.47 -3.30 -4.51
N ILE A 388 21.57 -4.25 -4.23
CA ILE A 388 20.44 -4.60 -5.10
C ILE A 388 19.38 -3.50 -5.19
N ARG A 389 19.46 -2.44 -4.39
CA ARG A 389 18.51 -1.31 -4.44
C ARG A 389 18.90 -0.29 -5.51
N ASP A 390 20.15 -0.28 -5.95
CA ASP A 390 20.59 0.53 -7.10
C ASP A 390 20.16 -0.12 -8.44
N PRO A 391 19.30 0.54 -9.25
CA PRO A 391 18.92 0.03 -10.57
C PRO A 391 20.11 -0.22 -11.51
N PHE A 392 21.13 0.63 -11.48
CA PHE A 392 22.32 0.47 -12.33
C PHE A 392 23.05 -0.82 -11.99
N ILE A 393 23.22 -1.10 -10.70
CA ILE A 393 23.86 -2.32 -10.21
C ILE A 393 23.06 -3.56 -10.61
N ARG A 394 21.72 -3.53 -10.50
CA ARG A 394 20.87 -4.63 -10.96
C ARG A 394 21.07 -4.94 -12.45
N GLU A 395 21.10 -3.92 -13.29
CA GLU A 395 21.35 -4.08 -14.73
C GLU A 395 22.75 -4.61 -15.02
N TRP A 396 23.77 -4.10 -14.32
CA TRP A 396 25.15 -4.56 -14.42
C TRP A 396 25.30 -6.05 -14.04
N ILE A 397 24.64 -6.49 -12.97
CA ILE A 397 24.60 -7.90 -12.55
C ILE A 397 24.03 -8.78 -13.67
N LEU A 398 22.88 -8.41 -14.25
CA LEU A 398 22.28 -9.18 -15.35
C LEU A 398 23.20 -9.26 -16.57
N ALA A 399 23.99 -8.21 -16.84
CA ALA A 399 24.88 -8.16 -18.00
C ALA A 399 26.13 -9.04 -17.85
N PHE A 400 26.68 -9.14 -16.63
CA PHE A 400 28.02 -9.72 -16.42
C PHE A 400 28.06 -10.92 -15.47
N ARG A 401 26.97 -11.24 -14.76
CA ARG A 401 26.90 -12.39 -13.85
C ARG A 401 25.93 -13.49 -14.30
N VAL A 402 25.16 -13.26 -15.36
CA VAL A 402 24.16 -14.21 -15.85
C VAL A 402 24.57 -14.72 -17.23
N GLU A 403 24.82 -16.01 -17.33
CA GLU A 403 24.91 -16.74 -18.60
C GLU A 403 23.51 -17.30 -18.94
N PRO A 404 22.78 -16.72 -19.91
CA PRO A 404 21.33 -16.96 -20.05
C PRO A 404 20.90 -18.42 -20.15
N VAL A 405 21.68 -19.28 -20.81
CA VAL A 405 21.31 -20.71 -20.97
C VAL A 405 21.52 -21.49 -19.67
N LYS A 406 22.49 -21.09 -18.84
CA LYS A 406 22.86 -21.81 -17.62
C LYS A 406 22.10 -21.33 -16.41
N ASP A 407 21.86 -20.02 -16.34
CA ASP A 407 21.48 -19.35 -15.11
C ASP A 407 20.01 -18.91 -15.08
N ILE A 408 19.28 -19.08 -16.19
CA ILE A 408 17.86 -18.74 -16.30
C ILE A 408 17.00 -20.00 -16.39
N THR A 409 16.04 -20.10 -15.46
CA THR A 409 15.00 -21.14 -15.47
C THR A 409 13.63 -20.54 -15.72
N PHE A 410 12.88 -21.13 -16.64
CA PHE A 410 11.49 -20.75 -16.92
C PHE A 410 10.52 -21.73 -16.25
N LEU A 411 9.65 -21.21 -15.38
CA LEU A 411 8.50 -21.94 -14.87
C LEU A 411 7.27 -21.59 -15.70
N GLN A 412 6.63 -22.59 -16.28
CA GLN A 412 5.44 -22.42 -17.11
C GLN A 412 4.17 -22.80 -16.34
N ASN A 413 3.02 -22.32 -16.80
CA ASN A 413 1.69 -22.66 -16.27
C ASN A 413 1.50 -22.30 -14.78
N THR A 414 2.04 -21.15 -14.36
CA THR A 414 1.86 -20.62 -13.00
C THR A 414 0.64 -19.71 -12.90
N ALA A 415 0.20 -19.40 -11.68
CA ALA A 415 -0.82 -18.36 -11.48
C ALA A 415 -0.29 -16.98 -11.91
N PRO A 416 -1.10 -16.18 -12.64
CA PRO A 416 -0.73 -14.83 -13.05
C PRO A 416 -0.81 -13.84 -11.89
N ILE A 417 -0.09 -12.72 -12.04
CA ILE A 417 -0.43 -11.52 -11.28
C ILE A 417 -1.75 -10.99 -11.83
N LEU A 418 -2.71 -10.72 -10.95
CA LEU A 418 -4.11 -10.43 -11.30
C LEU A 418 -4.26 -9.33 -12.37
N LEU A 419 -3.53 -8.23 -12.19
CA LEU A 419 -3.58 -7.05 -13.05
C LEU A 419 -2.43 -7.00 -14.07
N ASP A 420 -1.72 -8.11 -14.31
CA ASP A 420 -0.65 -8.18 -15.32
C ASP A 420 -1.25 -8.34 -16.72
N PRO A 421 -1.22 -7.29 -17.57
CA PRO A 421 -1.83 -7.34 -18.91
C PRO A 421 -1.04 -8.23 -19.89
N SER A 422 0.17 -8.67 -19.53
CA SER A 422 0.98 -9.54 -20.38
C SER A 422 0.67 -11.03 -20.24
N SER A 423 -0.17 -11.41 -19.28
CA SER A 423 -0.60 -12.80 -19.08
C SER A 423 -1.70 -13.18 -20.07
N ASP A 424 -2.88 -12.61 -19.88
CA ASP A 424 -4.07 -12.82 -20.70
C ASP A 424 -4.89 -11.51 -20.78
N PRO A 425 -5.74 -11.34 -21.81
CA PRO A 425 -6.72 -10.25 -21.88
C PRO A 425 -7.65 -10.22 -20.65
N SER A 426 -8.18 -9.04 -20.33
CA SER A 426 -9.02 -8.84 -19.13
C SER A 426 -10.34 -9.62 -19.17
N GLU A 427 -10.81 -10.01 -20.36
CA GLU A 427 -12.02 -10.80 -20.57
C GLU A 427 -11.86 -12.27 -20.20
N VAL A 428 -10.62 -12.78 -20.15
CA VAL A 428 -10.37 -14.17 -19.76
C VAL A 428 -10.63 -14.31 -18.26
N PRO A 429 -11.46 -15.27 -17.82
CA PRO A 429 -11.72 -15.47 -16.40
C PRO A 429 -10.46 -15.80 -15.61
N LEU A 430 -10.35 -15.26 -14.39
CA LEU A 430 -9.14 -15.38 -13.56
C LEU A 430 -8.67 -16.82 -13.34
N TRP A 431 -9.60 -17.78 -13.20
CA TRP A 431 -9.27 -19.19 -12.97
C TRP A 431 -8.74 -19.92 -14.23
N GLU A 432 -8.96 -19.35 -15.42
CA GLU A 432 -8.45 -19.85 -16.69
C GLU A 432 -7.10 -19.25 -17.06
N ARG A 433 -6.81 -18.05 -16.57
CA ARG A 433 -5.55 -17.36 -16.87
C ARG A 433 -4.33 -18.15 -16.43
N ARG A 434 -3.25 -18.07 -17.22
CA ARG A 434 -1.97 -18.71 -16.91
C ARG A 434 -0.83 -17.72 -17.16
N SER A 435 0.26 -17.92 -16.45
CA SER A 435 1.48 -17.13 -16.64
C SER A 435 2.71 -18.02 -16.56
N SER A 436 3.87 -17.37 -16.60
CA SER A 436 5.17 -17.98 -16.42
C SER A 436 6.02 -17.13 -15.50
N LYS A 437 6.97 -17.74 -14.81
CA LYS A 437 7.98 -17.06 -13.99
C LYS A 437 9.38 -17.31 -14.53
N VAL A 438 10.26 -16.35 -14.32
CA VAL A 438 11.68 -16.44 -14.63
C VAL A 438 12.45 -16.43 -13.31
N LEU A 439 13.26 -17.46 -13.10
CA LEU A 439 14.18 -17.59 -11.98
C LEU A 439 15.60 -17.39 -12.51
N ILE A 440 16.34 -16.44 -11.95
CA ILE A 440 17.68 -16.05 -12.41
C ILE A 440 18.68 -16.21 -11.27
N ASP A 441 19.65 -17.08 -11.46
CA ASP A 441 20.81 -17.23 -10.58
C ASP A 441 21.94 -16.31 -11.05
N ALA A 442 22.04 -15.14 -10.46
CA ALA A 442 23.10 -14.18 -10.76
C ALA A 442 24.25 -14.23 -9.74
N THR A 443 24.40 -15.34 -9.03
CA THR A 443 25.52 -15.55 -8.10
C THR A 443 26.79 -15.95 -8.85
N GLN A 444 27.95 -15.66 -8.26
CA GLN A 444 29.24 -16.02 -8.84
C GLN A 444 29.46 -17.54 -8.73
N ASN A 445 29.39 -18.22 -9.89
CA ASN A 445 29.56 -19.68 -9.98
C ASN A 445 31.03 -20.15 -9.90
N TRP A 446 31.98 -19.22 -9.87
CA TRP A 446 33.43 -19.44 -9.74
C TRP A 446 34.08 -18.13 -9.25
N GLU A 447 35.39 -18.11 -9.06
CA GLU A 447 36.11 -16.90 -8.62
C GLU A 447 36.22 -15.88 -9.77
N TYR A 448 35.29 -14.92 -9.84
CA TYR A 448 35.29 -13.91 -10.89
C TYR A 448 36.50 -12.96 -10.74
N PRO A 449 36.93 -12.28 -11.83
CA PRO A 449 37.88 -11.19 -11.72
C PRO A 449 37.39 -10.11 -10.75
N GLU A 450 38.33 -9.48 -10.04
CA GLU A 450 38.00 -8.38 -9.13
C GLU A 450 37.24 -7.27 -9.85
N ILE A 451 36.24 -6.69 -9.17
CA ILE A 451 35.53 -5.52 -9.67
C ILE A 451 36.55 -4.39 -9.81
N ALA A 452 36.60 -3.77 -10.99
CA ALA A 452 37.53 -2.70 -11.33
C ALA A 452 37.15 -1.35 -10.66
N LEU A 453 37.12 -1.32 -9.33
CA LEU A 453 36.86 -0.14 -8.51
C LEU A 453 38.08 0.22 -7.66
N PRO A 454 38.33 1.52 -7.41
CA PRO A 454 39.25 1.92 -6.36
C PRO A 454 38.81 1.31 -5.01
N PRO A 455 39.75 0.90 -4.14
CA PRO A 455 39.40 0.41 -2.81
C PRO A 455 38.53 1.40 -2.03
N GLN A 456 37.50 0.90 -1.32
CA GLN A 456 36.50 1.72 -0.63
C GLN A 456 37.11 2.83 0.24
N LYS A 457 38.19 2.53 0.97
CA LYS A 457 38.91 3.50 1.82
C LYS A 457 39.36 4.78 1.08
N TYR A 458 39.64 4.69 -0.23
CA TYR A 458 40.02 5.85 -1.03
C TYR A 458 38.79 6.61 -1.55
N LEU A 459 37.73 5.89 -1.91
CA LEU A 459 36.43 6.48 -2.25
C LEU A 459 35.88 7.28 -1.06
N ASP A 460 35.89 6.69 0.14
CA ASP A 460 35.45 7.37 1.37
C ASP A 460 36.28 8.62 1.68
N GLN A 461 37.60 8.56 1.46
CA GLN A 461 38.47 9.73 1.66
C GLN A 461 38.19 10.84 0.65
N ALA A 462 37.84 10.49 -0.59
CA ALA A 462 37.43 11.45 -1.61
C ALA A 462 36.08 12.08 -1.25
N GLU A 463 35.11 11.26 -0.81
CA GLU A 463 33.79 11.71 -0.35
C GLU A 463 33.90 12.68 0.83
N ASN A 464 34.75 12.39 1.83
CA ASN A 464 35.01 13.29 2.96
C ASN A 464 35.63 14.64 2.54
N LYS A 465 36.22 14.70 1.35
CA LYS A 465 36.79 15.92 0.76
C LYS A 465 35.91 16.50 -0.35
N TRP A 466 34.72 15.94 -0.62
CA TRP A 466 33.90 16.25 -1.77
C TRP A 466 33.66 17.76 -1.94
N LYS A 467 33.25 18.43 -0.86
CA LYS A 467 33.07 19.89 -0.82
C LYS A 467 34.31 20.68 -1.22
N LYS A 468 35.51 20.20 -0.86
CA LYS A 468 36.79 20.86 -1.21
C LYS A 468 37.12 20.75 -2.69
N TYR A 469 36.54 19.77 -3.39
CA TYR A 469 36.68 19.64 -4.85
C TYR A 469 35.74 20.56 -5.63
N GLY A 470 34.71 21.14 -4.98
CA GLY A 470 33.78 22.07 -5.62
C GLY A 470 32.81 21.42 -6.60
N LEU A 471 32.33 20.21 -6.25
CA LEU A 471 31.47 19.37 -7.10
C LEU A 471 30.02 19.22 -6.56
N ASP A 472 29.61 20.08 -5.61
CA ASP A 472 28.26 20.09 -5.01
C ASP A 472 27.21 20.82 -5.88
#